data_AF-R5EJU3-F1
#
_entry.id   AF-R5EJU3-F1
#
_cell.length_a   1.000
_cell.length_b   1.000
_cell.length_c   1.000
_cell.angle_alpha   90.00
_cell.angle_beta   90.00
_cell.angle_gamma   90.00
#
_symmetry.space_group_name_H-M   'P 1'
#
loop_
_entity.id
_entity.type
_entity.pdbx_description
1 polymer ?
#
loop_
_entity_poly.entity_id
_entity_poly.type
_entity_poly.pdbx_seq_one_letter_code
_entity_poly.pdbx_strand_id
1 'polypeptide(L)'
;MRAVAERLRTLPPVTIYEPEYVEVIAEPTDPNAFDIEHYGSTWLVTGVWLERLVQNINFEDYESRNYFDQQLRKVGLFARLEEMGIADGDTVDIYDFEFEYQR
;
A
#
# COMPACT_ATOMS: atom_id res chain seq x y z
N MET A 1 -53.22 4.28 30.19
CA MET A 1 -52.19 4.05 29.13
C MET A 1 -52.67 4.62 27.80
N ARG A 2 -52.57 5.94 27.56
CA ARG A 2 -52.86 6.55 26.25
C ARG A 2 -51.93 7.72 25.85
N ALA A 3 -51.16 8.28 26.79
CA ALA A 3 -50.31 9.45 26.54
C ALA A 3 -49.08 9.18 25.67
N VAL A 4 -48.53 7.96 25.68
CA VAL A 4 -47.33 7.59 24.90
C VAL A 4 -47.66 7.41 23.40
N ALA A 5 -48.88 6.96 23.09
CA ALA A 5 -49.33 6.74 21.71
C ALA A 5 -49.56 8.06 20.93
N GLU A 6 -49.98 9.12 21.62
CA GLU A 6 -50.15 10.45 21.01
C GLU A 6 -48.82 11.08 20.60
N ARG A 7 -47.77 10.92 21.43
CA ARG A 7 -46.44 11.51 21.19
C ARG A 7 -45.69 10.85 20.02
N LEU A 8 -45.99 9.58 19.73
CA LEU A 8 -45.43 8.85 18.59
C LEU A 8 -45.96 9.36 17.23
N ARG A 9 -47.12 10.03 17.20
CA ARG A 9 -47.72 10.58 15.97
C ARG A 9 -47.11 11.90 15.51
N THR A 10 -46.40 12.59 16.39
CA THR A 10 -45.74 13.87 16.10
C THR A 10 -44.28 13.72 15.71
N LEU A 11 -43.80 12.48 15.50
CA LEU A 11 -42.42 12.28 15.11
C LEU A 11 -42.22 12.77 13.67
N PRO A 12 -41.15 13.54 13.40
CA PRO A 12 -40.79 13.89 12.03
C PRO A 12 -40.49 12.61 11.24
N PRO A 13 -40.71 12.61 9.92
CA PRO A 13 -40.43 11.45 9.08
C PRO A 13 -38.97 11.03 9.24
N VAL A 14 -38.74 9.71 9.29
CA VAL A 14 -37.39 9.12 9.34
C VAL A 14 -36.63 9.61 8.11
N THR A 15 -35.57 10.37 8.34
CA THR A 15 -34.68 10.85 7.29
C THR A 15 -33.74 9.70 6.95
N ILE A 16 -33.99 9.04 5.82
CA ILE A 16 -33.09 8.01 5.31
C ILE A 16 -31.93 8.73 4.64
N TYR A 17 -30.75 8.64 5.23
CA TYR A 17 -29.52 9.05 4.58
C TYR A 17 -29.02 7.87 3.77
N GLU A 18 -29.03 7.97 2.45
CA GLU A 18 -28.25 7.05 1.62
C GLU A 18 -26.77 7.40 1.87
N PRO A 19 -25.91 6.43 2.26
CA PRO A 19 -24.49 6.69 2.30
C PRO A 19 -24.04 7.00 0.87
N GLU A 20 -23.72 8.26 0.61
CA GLU A 20 -23.12 8.66 -0.65
C GLU A 20 -21.72 8.04 -0.69
N TYR A 21 -21.58 6.94 -1.42
CA TYR A 21 -20.29 6.31 -1.65
C TYR A 21 -19.46 7.26 -2.51
N VAL A 22 -18.63 8.07 -1.86
CA VAL A 22 -17.62 8.86 -2.55
C VAL A 22 -16.48 7.92 -2.90
N GLU A 23 -16.35 7.62 -4.18
CA GLU A 23 -15.18 6.90 -4.69
C GLU A 23 -13.95 7.77 -4.41
N VAL A 24 -13.12 7.36 -3.45
CA VAL A 24 -11.89 8.07 -3.11
C VAL A 24 -10.96 7.94 -4.31
N ILE A 25 -10.87 8.99 -5.12
CA ILE A 25 -9.91 9.04 -6.22
C ILE A 25 -8.54 8.98 -5.58
N ALA A 26 -7.82 7.88 -5.81
CA ALA A 26 -6.48 7.72 -5.26
C ALA A 26 -5.60 8.88 -5.75
N GLU A 27 -5.06 9.66 -4.82
CA GLU A 27 -4.14 10.72 -5.18
C GLU A 27 -2.91 10.14 -5.91
N PRO A 28 -2.37 10.85 -6.92
CA PRO A 28 -1.15 10.44 -7.59
C PRO A 28 -0.01 10.40 -6.56
N THR A 29 0.55 9.22 -6.37
CA THR A 29 1.69 8.97 -5.47
C THR A 29 3.00 9.04 -6.26
N ASP A 30 4.01 9.71 -5.71
CA ASP A 30 5.35 9.74 -6.29
C ASP A 30 6.03 8.37 -6.14
N PRO A 31 6.42 7.71 -7.25
CA PRO A 31 7.13 6.43 -7.21
C PRO A 31 8.50 6.47 -6.52
N ASN A 32 9.12 7.66 -6.39
CA ASN A 32 10.41 7.83 -5.73
C ASN A 32 10.28 8.19 -4.24
N ALA A 33 9.06 8.42 -3.74
CA ALA A 33 8.80 8.71 -2.34
C ALA A 33 8.74 7.42 -1.52
N PHE A 34 9.92 6.85 -1.26
CA PHE A 34 10.12 5.70 -0.39
C PHE A 34 11.26 5.92 0.59
N ASP A 35 11.13 5.29 1.75
CA ASP A 35 12.09 5.27 2.84
C ASP A 35 12.73 3.89 2.95
N ILE A 36 14.00 3.86 3.37
CA ILE A 36 14.78 2.64 3.54
C ILE A 36 15.32 2.64 4.97
N GLU A 37 15.02 1.57 5.69
CA GLU A 37 15.53 1.31 7.03
C GLU A 37 16.40 0.05 7.02
N HIS A 38 17.55 0.11 7.67
CA HIS A 38 18.51 -0.99 7.68
C HIS A 38 18.55 -1.68 9.04
N TYR A 39 18.25 -2.98 9.03
CA TYR A 39 18.17 -3.86 10.19
C TYR A 39 19.12 -5.06 10.04
N GLY A 40 20.40 -4.84 10.33
CA GLY A 40 21.40 -5.91 10.36
C GLY A 40 21.79 -6.40 8.97
N SER A 41 21.07 -7.39 8.44
CA SER A 41 21.22 -7.90 7.06
C SER A 41 19.93 -7.74 6.24
N THR A 42 18.94 -7.06 6.81
CA THR A 42 17.63 -6.83 6.18
C THR A 42 17.43 -5.35 5.92
N TRP A 43 17.02 -5.01 4.71
CA TRP A 43 16.74 -3.67 4.24
C TRP A 43 15.23 -3.54 4.04
N LEU A 44 14.57 -2.89 5.00
CA LEU A 44 13.13 -2.64 4.96
C LEU A 44 12.85 -1.41 4.09
N VAL A 45 12.03 -1.57 3.06
CA VAL A 45 11.65 -0.49 2.14
C VAL A 45 10.16 -0.22 2.26
N THR A 46 9.81 1.03 2.56
CA THR A 46 8.42 1.45 2.73
C THR A 46 8.10 2.66 1.86
N GLY A 47 6.83 2.77 1.45
CA GLY A 47 6.36 3.85 0.60
C GLY A 47 4.95 3.58 0.07
N VAL A 48 4.15 4.63 -0.08
CA VAL A 48 2.73 4.50 -0.49
C VAL A 48 2.60 3.91 -1.90
N TRP A 49 3.49 4.30 -2.82
CA TRP A 49 3.51 3.74 -4.16
C TRP A 49 3.94 2.27 -4.16
N LEU A 50 4.95 1.90 -3.37
CA LEU A 50 5.41 0.52 -3.24
C LEU A 50 4.33 -0.39 -2.64
N GLU A 51 3.60 0.10 -1.64
CA GLU A 51 2.48 -0.63 -1.02
C GLU A 51 1.43 -0.99 -2.07
N ARG A 52 1.00 0.02 -2.84
CA ARG A 52 0.03 -0.15 -3.93
C ARG A 52 0.58 -1.10 -5.00
N LEU A 53 1.86 -0.98 -5.34
CA LEU A 53 2.48 -1.87 -6.31
C LEU A 53 2.41 -3.31 -5.83
N VAL A 54 2.89 -3.62 -4.62
CA VAL A 54 2.87 -4.98 -4.05
C VAL A 54 1.45 -5.55 -3.99
N GLN A 55 0.48 -4.76 -3.54
CA GLN A 55 -0.94 -5.19 -3.48
C GLN A 55 -1.55 -5.56 -4.84
N ASN A 56 -1.02 -5.04 -5.95
CA ASN A 56 -1.53 -5.29 -7.29
C ASN A 56 -0.73 -6.34 -8.07
N ILE A 57 0.27 -6.98 -7.44
CA ILE A 57 1.13 -7.99 -8.09
C ILE A 57 0.69 -9.39 -7.67
N ASN A 58 0.50 -10.26 -8.66
CA ASN A 58 0.42 -11.68 -8.43
C ASN A 58 1.82 -12.30 -8.45
N PHE A 59 2.38 -12.61 -7.27
CA PHE A 59 3.72 -13.19 -7.17
C PHE A 59 3.80 -14.66 -7.63
N GLU A 60 2.68 -15.35 -7.84
CA GLU A 60 2.68 -16.70 -8.43
C GLU A 60 2.92 -16.65 -9.95
N ASP A 61 2.64 -15.52 -10.59
CA ASP A 61 2.79 -15.32 -12.03
C ASP A 61 4.19 -14.77 -12.38
N TYR A 62 4.85 -15.38 -13.36
CA TYR A 62 6.21 -15.00 -13.76
C TYR A 62 6.25 -13.60 -14.40
N GLU A 63 5.28 -13.29 -15.26
CA GLU A 63 5.24 -11.99 -15.94
C GLU A 63 5.02 -10.85 -14.95
N SER A 64 4.13 -11.05 -13.98
CA SER A 64 3.86 -10.13 -12.88
C SER A 64 5.09 -9.87 -12.01
N ARG A 65 5.85 -10.91 -11.67
CA ARG A 65 7.13 -10.76 -10.93
C ARG A 65 8.18 -9.99 -11.74
N ASN A 66 8.32 -10.29 -13.02
CA ASN A 66 9.24 -9.57 -13.90
C ASN A 66 8.82 -8.10 -14.06
N TYR A 67 7.52 -7.83 -14.15
CA TYR A 67 7.01 -6.45 -14.14
C TYR A 67 7.36 -5.73 -12.83
N PHE A 68 7.15 -6.38 -11.68
CA PHE A 68 7.51 -5.82 -10.36
C PHE A 68 8.98 -5.42 -10.30
N ASP A 69 9.90 -6.33 -10.63
CA ASP A 69 11.35 -6.05 -10.67
C ASP A 69 11.68 -4.88 -11.61
N GLN A 70 11.07 -4.83 -12.79
CA GLN A 70 11.25 -3.71 -13.72
C GLN A 70 10.77 -2.37 -13.14
N GLN A 71 9.68 -2.35 -12.38
CA GLN A 71 9.22 -1.13 -11.73
C GLN A 71 10.21 -0.67 -10.65
N LEU A 72 10.75 -1.59 -9.85
CA LEU A 72 11.78 -1.29 -8.85
C LEU A 72 13.06 -0.71 -9.49
N ARG A 73 13.48 -1.26 -10.63
CA ARG A 73 14.62 -0.72 -11.41
C ARG A 73 14.34 0.67 -11.96
N LYS A 74 13.12 0.93 -12.44
CA LYS A 74 12.72 2.23 -13.01
C LYS A 74 12.75 3.36 -11.98
N VAL A 75 12.33 3.09 -10.75
CA VAL A 75 12.35 4.07 -9.65
C VAL A 75 13.74 4.19 -8.99
N GLY A 76 14.72 3.41 -9.45
CA GLY A 76 16.09 3.48 -8.93
C GLY A 76 16.25 2.93 -7.52
N LEU A 77 15.36 2.04 -7.05
CA LEU A 77 15.44 1.45 -5.72
C LEU A 77 16.81 0.81 -5.47
N PHE A 78 17.24 -0.03 -6.41
CA PHE A 78 18.53 -0.73 -6.31
C PHE A 78 19.72 0.22 -6.30
N ALA A 79 19.70 1.28 -7.11
CA ALA A 79 20.77 2.29 -7.10
C ALA A 79 20.88 2.96 -5.72
N ARG A 80 19.74 3.27 -5.09
CA ARG A 80 19.73 3.87 -3.74
C ARG A 80 20.20 2.89 -2.67
N LEU A 81 19.84 1.61 -2.76
CA LEU A 81 20.35 0.56 -1.87
C LEU A 81 21.88 0.38 -2.04
N GLU A 82 22.39 0.39 -3.27
CA GLU A 82 23.82 0.35 -3.57
C GLU A 82 24.57 1.56 -2.98
N GLU A 83 24.00 2.77 -3.10
CA GLU A 83 24.55 3.97 -2.49
C GLU A 83 24.58 3.90 -0.95
N MET A 84 23.60 3.21 -0.35
CA MET A 84 23.54 2.98 1.09
C MET A 84 24.44 1.82 1.56
N GLY A 85 24.96 1.01 0.64
CA GLY A 85 25.94 -0.03 0.91
C GLY A 85 25.35 -1.43 1.11
N ILE A 86 24.23 -1.76 0.46
CA ILE A 86 23.73 -3.15 0.41
C ILE A 86 24.80 -4.10 -0.15
N ALA A 87 24.91 -5.29 0.42
CA ALA A 87 25.84 -6.32 -0.01
C ALA A 87 25.11 -7.50 -0.68
N ASP A 88 25.84 -8.26 -1.50
CA ASP A 88 25.34 -9.53 -2.04
C ASP A 88 25.00 -10.48 -0.88
N GLY A 89 23.79 -11.04 -0.89
CA GLY A 89 23.28 -11.90 0.18
C GLY A 89 22.48 -11.16 1.26
N ASP A 90 22.43 -9.82 1.23
CA ASP A 90 21.49 -9.07 2.07
C ASP A 90 20.06 -9.28 1.60
N THR A 91 19.11 -9.22 2.54
CA THR A 91 17.68 -9.36 2.26
C THR A 91 17.04 -8.00 2.09
N VAL A 92 16.23 -7.81 1.05
CA VAL A 92 15.36 -6.65 0.88
C VAL A 92 13.94 -7.07 1.22
N ASP A 93 13.29 -6.35 2.13
CA ASP A 93 11.91 -6.58 2.57
C ASP A 93 11.03 -5.42 2.14
N ILE A 94 9.96 -5.72 1.38
CA ILE A 94 8.97 -4.78 0.90
C ILE A 94 7.56 -5.33 1.21
N TYR A 95 6.95 -4.90 2.31
CA TYR A 95 5.59 -5.31 2.71
C TYR A 95 5.36 -6.83 2.66
N ASP A 96 6.16 -7.60 3.40
CA ASP A 96 6.13 -9.08 3.47
C ASP A 96 6.66 -9.79 2.20
N PHE A 97 7.07 -9.03 1.18
CA PHE A 97 7.82 -9.57 0.05
C PHE A 97 9.33 -9.42 0.31
N GLU A 98 9.96 -10.54 0.64
CA GLU A 98 11.40 -10.62 0.88
C GLU A 98 12.14 -11.26 -0.30
N PHE A 99 13.28 -10.70 -0.67
CA PHE A 99 14.19 -11.31 -1.63
C PHE A 99 15.65 -11.02 -1.31
N GLU A 100 16.53 -11.92 -1.73
CA GLU A 100 17.97 -11.75 -1.61
C GLU A 100 18.47 -10.80 -2.72
N TYR A 101 19.24 -9.78 -2.33
CA TYR A 101 19.92 -8.92 -3.28
C TYR A 101 21.13 -9.66 -3.88
N GLN A 102 21.15 -9.70 -5.20
CA GLN A 102 22.24 -10.23 -6.01
C GLN A 102 22.56 -9.25 -7.13
N ARG A 103 23.83 -8.85 -7.22
CA ARG A 103 24.30 -7.92 -8.25
C ARG A 103 24.41 -8.52 -9.65
#